data_AF-A0A8T4HC53-F1
#
_entry.id   AF-A0A8T4HC53-F1
#
_cell.length_a   1.000
_cell.length_b   1.000
_cell.length_c   1.000
_cell.angle_alpha   90.00
_cell.angle_beta   90.00
_cell.angle_gamma   90.00
#
_symmetry.space_group_name_H-M   'P 1'
#
loop_
_entity.id
_entity.type
_entity.pdbx_description
1 polymer ?
#
loop_
_entity_poly.entity_id
_entity_poly.type
_entity_poly.pdbx_seq_one_letter_code
_entity_poly.pdbx_strand_id
1 'polypeptide(L)'
;MNQENLFKLHQFLESRKSKLESVAKFFEDFDQFAFLYLKDAVQSIDNELQLKTSDSLRFFSENPYEKNGTHFFVMVQLFKRTPQRNGFYLDQSNLYPSIQFQGDEFSGTVKVTIKQGAKIFSTTSYPVAELCTEGKNFELLLGFLETIYTT
;
A
#
# COMPACT_ATOMS: atom_id res chain seq x y z
N MET A 1 -20.42 -21.73 38.80
CA MET A 1 -20.13 -21.70 37.34
C MET A 1 -19.77 -23.12 36.93
N ASN A 2 -20.45 -23.72 35.94
CA ASN A 2 -20.17 -25.11 35.55
C ASN A 2 -18.81 -25.22 34.83
N GLN A 3 -18.09 -26.33 35.00
CA GLN A 3 -16.77 -26.59 34.41
C GLN A 3 -16.78 -26.46 32.88
N GLU A 4 -17.88 -26.82 32.22
CA GLU A 4 -18.04 -26.65 30.77
C GLU A 4 -18.05 -25.16 30.34
N ASN A 5 -18.67 -24.29 31.14
CA ASN A 5 -18.69 -22.86 30.85
C ASN A 5 -17.32 -22.21 31.11
N LEU A 6 -16.59 -22.69 32.13
CA LEU A 6 -15.19 -22.31 32.36
C LEU A 6 -14.30 -22.70 31.18
N PHE A 7 -14.43 -23.93 30.68
CA PHE A 7 -13.66 -24.42 29.54
C PHE A 7 -13.94 -23.60 28.25
N LYS A 8 -15.21 -23.34 27.93
CA LYS A 8 -15.59 -22.49 26.78
C LYS A 8 -15.03 -21.07 26.91
N LEU A 9 -15.06 -20.50 28.11
CA LEU A 9 -14.47 -19.19 28.37
C LEU A 9 -12.96 -19.21 28.12
N HIS A 10 -12.23 -20.21 28.61
CA HIS A 10 -10.79 -20.34 28.36
C HIS A 10 -10.45 -20.46 26.88
N GLN A 11 -11.17 -21.30 26.12
CA GLN A 11 -10.96 -21.42 24.67
C GLN A 11 -11.19 -20.09 23.95
N PHE A 12 -12.25 -19.36 24.33
CA PHE A 12 -12.53 -18.04 23.76
C PHE A 12 -11.43 -17.02 24.07
N LEU A 13 -10.94 -16.99 25.31
CA LEU A 13 -9.89 -16.08 25.74
C LEU A 13 -8.56 -16.38 25.04
N GLU A 14 -8.18 -17.65 24.91
CA GLU A 14 -6.96 -18.05 24.17
C GLU A 14 -7.06 -17.70 22.68
N SER A 15 -8.21 -17.95 22.04
CA SER A 15 -8.45 -17.52 20.65
C SER A 15 -8.33 -16.01 20.50
N ARG A 16 -8.85 -15.25 21.46
CA ARG A 16 -8.76 -13.78 21.45
C ARG A 16 -7.32 -13.31 21.65
N LYS A 17 -6.56 -13.94 22.54
CA LYS A 17 -5.14 -13.62 22.78
C LYS A 17 -4.31 -13.83 21.51
N SER A 18 -4.45 -14.99 20.86
CA SER A 18 -3.76 -15.29 19.60
C SER A 18 -4.11 -14.29 18.48
N LYS A 19 -5.38 -13.86 18.39
CA LYS A 19 -5.78 -12.81 17.45
C LYS A 19 -5.10 -11.47 17.73
N LEU A 20 -5.00 -11.05 18.99
CA LEU A 20 -4.33 -9.81 19.35
C LEU A 20 -2.82 -9.84 19.02
N GLU A 21 -2.16 -10.98 19.23
CA GLU A 21 -0.76 -11.18 18.85
C GLU A 21 -0.57 -11.11 17.32
N SER A 22 -1.48 -11.72 16.55
CA SER A 22 -1.48 -11.63 15.09
C SER A 22 -1.64 -10.19 14.60
N VAL A 23 -2.54 -9.43 15.21
CA VAL A 23 -2.76 -8.02 14.87
C VAL A 23 -1.51 -7.21 15.20
N ALA A 24 -0.93 -7.35 16.39
CA ALA A 24 0.29 -6.63 16.76
C ALA A 24 1.45 -6.90 15.78
N LYS A 25 1.63 -8.16 15.37
CA LYS A 25 2.62 -8.52 14.36
C LYS A 25 2.33 -7.86 13.00
N PHE A 26 1.06 -7.79 12.60
CA PHE A 26 0.69 -7.10 11.37
C PHE A 26 1.06 -5.62 11.39
N PHE A 27 0.88 -4.92 12.51
CA PHE A 27 1.30 -3.52 12.65
C PHE A 27 2.82 -3.38 12.38
N GLU A 28 3.63 -4.22 13.02
CA GLU A 28 5.10 -4.21 12.84
C GLU A 28 5.49 -4.52 11.39
N ASP A 29 4.91 -5.57 10.81
CA ASP A 29 5.18 -5.96 9.43
C ASP A 29 4.75 -4.87 8.44
N PHE A 30 3.59 -4.22 8.67
CA PHE A 30 3.10 -3.16 7.79
C PHE A 30 3.99 -1.92 7.84
N ASP A 31 4.44 -1.49 9.03
CA ASP A 31 5.34 -0.37 9.17
C ASP A 31 6.69 -0.64 8.48
N GLN A 32 7.21 -1.86 8.63
CA GLN A 32 8.44 -2.28 7.97
C GLN A 32 8.26 -2.30 6.43
N PHE A 33 7.18 -2.88 5.93
CA PHE A 33 6.84 -2.85 4.51
C PHE A 33 6.75 -1.41 3.99
N ALA A 34 5.96 -0.55 4.63
CA ALA A 34 5.61 0.77 4.13
C ALA A 34 6.77 1.76 4.17
N PHE A 35 7.47 1.83 5.30
CA PHE A 35 8.43 2.91 5.58
C PHE A 35 9.88 2.54 5.34
N LEU A 36 10.20 1.24 5.29
CA LEU A 36 11.52 0.77 4.91
C LEU A 36 11.51 0.33 3.44
N TYR A 37 10.87 -0.81 3.14
CA TYR A 37 11.05 -1.43 1.82
C TYR A 37 10.37 -0.70 0.67
N LEU A 38 9.09 -0.31 0.83
CA LEU A 38 8.36 0.36 -0.24
C LEU A 38 8.93 1.75 -0.51
N LYS A 39 9.25 2.51 0.55
CA LYS A 39 9.79 3.86 0.41
C LYS A 39 11.16 3.86 -0.30
N ASP A 40 12.04 2.93 0.05
CA ASP A 40 13.35 2.78 -0.59
C ASP A 40 13.22 2.39 -2.07
N ALA A 41 12.29 1.49 -2.39
CA ALA A 41 11.98 1.11 -3.76
C ALA A 41 11.42 2.30 -4.57
N VAL A 42 10.51 3.09 -3.99
CA VAL A 42 9.97 4.30 -4.62
C VAL A 42 11.09 5.29 -4.94
N GLN A 43 11.97 5.57 -3.97
CA GLN A 43 13.06 6.53 -4.16
C GLN A 43 14.03 6.08 -5.26
N SER A 44 14.37 4.79 -5.28
CA SER A 44 15.28 4.23 -6.28
C SER A 44 14.69 4.31 -7.69
N ILE A 45 13.41 4.01 -7.86
CA ILE A 45 12.72 4.10 -9.16
C ILE A 45 12.49 5.56 -9.57
N ASP A 46 12.11 6.44 -8.65
CA ASP A 46 11.89 7.87 -8.92
C ASP A 46 13.15 8.54 -9.45
N ASN A 47 14.32 8.24 -8.87
CA ASN A 47 15.60 8.76 -9.36
C ASN A 47 15.83 8.41 -10.85
N GLU A 48 15.61 7.15 -11.22
CA GLU A 48 15.78 6.70 -12.61
C GLU A 48 14.74 7.31 -13.56
N LEU A 49 13.48 7.43 -13.12
CA LEU A 49 12.40 8.05 -13.89
C LEU A 49 12.68 9.54 -14.16
N GLN A 50 13.07 10.28 -13.12
CA GLN A 50 13.37 11.70 -13.27
C GLN A 50 14.52 11.94 -14.25
N LEU A 51 15.57 11.13 -14.18
CA LEU A 51 16.74 11.24 -15.06
C LEU A 51 16.41 10.92 -16.52
N LYS A 52 15.55 9.92 -16.78
CA LYS A 52 15.32 9.39 -18.13
C LYS A 52 14.09 9.96 -18.83
N THR A 53 13.03 10.26 -18.10
CA THR A 53 11.73 10.64 -18.68
C THR A 53 11.15 11.94 -18.12
N SER A 54 11.75 12.50 -17.06
CA SER A 54 11.17 13.59 -16.26
C SER A 54 9.85 13.24 -15.55
N ASP A 55 9.46 11.98 -15.54
CA ASP A 55 8.37 11.49 -14.69
C ASP A 55 8.85 11.38 -13.24
N SER A 56 7.92 11.33 -12.29
CA SER A 56 8.24 11.18 -10.87
C SER A 56 7.19 10.36 -10.12
N LEU A 57 7.63 9.61 -9.11
CA LEU A 57 6.77 8.91 -8.16
C LEU A 57 6.65 9.70 -6.85
N ARG A 58 5.42 9.84 -6.36
CA ARG A 58 5.12 10.44 -5.05
C ARG A 58 4.56 9.40 -4.10
N PHE A 59 5.15 9.29 -2.92
CA PHE A 59 4.68 8.42 -1.84
C PHE A 59 3.77 9.18 -0.88
N PHE A 60 2.66 8.58 -0.48
CA PHE A 60 1.72 9.10 0.49
C PHE A 60 1.41 8.03 1.54
N SER A 61 1.48 8.42 2.82
CA SER A 61 1.09 7.57 3.96
C SER A 61 -0.39 7.69 4.34
N GLU A 62 -1.15 8.47 3.58
CA GLU A 62 -2.59 8.63 3.71
C GLU A 62 -3.17 8.90 2.31
N ASN A 63 -4.48 8.80 2.14
CA ASN A 63 -5.10 9.22 0.88
C ASN A 63 -5.39 10.72 0.98
N PRO A 64 -4.69 11.59 0.24
CA PRO A 64 -4.86 13.04 0.35
C PRO A 64 -6.20 13.54 -0.22
N TYR A 65 -7.00 12.67 -0.85
CA TYR A 65 -8.24 13.07 -1.53
C TYR A 65 -9.51 12.55 -0.85
N GLU A 66 -9.40 11.45 -0.11
CA GLU A 66 -10.55 10.77 0.49
C GLU A 66 -10.14 10.18 1.83
N LYS A 67 -11.08 10.15 2.79
CA LYS A 67 -10.87 9.36 4.00
C LYS A 67 -10.89 7.88 3.62
N ASN A 68 -9.74 7.24 3.77
CA ASN A 68 -9.68 5.79 3.60
C ASN A 68 -10.27 5.09 4.82
N GLY A 69 -10.93 3.95 4.59
CA GLY A 69 -11.62 3.19 5.64
C GLY A 69 -10.70 2.36 6.53
N THR A 70 -9.40 2.33 6.24
CA THR A 70 -8.38 1.57 6.97
C THR A 70 -7.33 2.52 7.55
N HIS A 71 -6.83 2.18 8.73
CA HIS A 71 -5.69 2.84 9.36
C HIS A 71 -4.36 2.48 8.68
N PHE A 72 -4.34 1.38 7.92
CA PHE A 72 -3.17 0.87 7.22
C PHE A 72 -3.27 1.20 5.75
N PHE A 73 -2.75 2.35 5.38
CA PHE A 73 -2.82 2.79 4.01
C PHE A 73 -1.55 3.48 3.57
N VAL A 74 -1.05 3.08 2.40
CA VAL A 74 -0.04 3.84 1.66
C VAL A 74 -0.37 3.85 0.19
N MET A 75 0.11 4.85 -0.53
CA MET A 75 -0.12 5.04 -1.95
C MET A 75 1.11 5.60 -2.63
N VAL A 76 1.35 5.14 -3.86
CA VAL A 76 2.34 5.72 -4.76
C VAL A 76 1.63 6.22 -6.00
N GLN A 77 1.96 7.43 -6.43
CA GLN A 77 1.33 8.10 -7.57
C GLN A 77 2.38 8.48 -8.61
N LEU A 78 2.09 8.23 -9.90
CA LEU A 78 2.93 8.61 -11.01
C LEU A 78 2.52 9.99 -11.55
N PHE A 79 3.46 10.94 -11.53
CA PHE A 79 3.30 12.29 -12.05
C PHE A 79 4.19 12.51 -13.26
N LYS A 80 3.63 13.03 -14.35
CA LYS A 80 4.41 13.44 -15.54
C LYS A 80 4.75 14.92 -15.47
N ARG A 81 6.03 15.30 -15.39
CA ARG A 81 6.41 16.71 -15.59
C ARG A 81 6.29 17.04 -17.06
N THR A 82 5.22 17.73 -17.42
CA THR A 82 5.11 18.34 -18.76
C THR A 82 5.96 19.63 -18.78
N PRO A 83 6.90 19.79 -19.74
CA PRO A 83 7.81 20.94 -19.80
C PRO A 83 7.12 22.29 -20.04
N GLN A 84 5.81 22.32 -20.29
CA GLN A 84 5.02 23.54 -20.51
C GLN A 84 4.36 24.13 -19.25
N ARG A 85 4.47 23.49 -18.07
CA ARG A 85 3.73 23.91 -16.87
C ARG A 85 4.46 24.96 -16.03
N ASN A 86 4.51 26.21 -16.50
CA ASN A 86 4.98 27.39 -15.76
C ASN A 86 3.88 28.07 -14.90
N GLY A 87 2.86 27.36 -14.44
CA GLY A 87 1.74 27.95 -13.70
C GLY A 87 1.23 27.07 -12.56
N PHE A 88 0.91 27.71 -11.42
CA PHE A 88 0.17 27.09 -10.32
C PHE A 88 -1.22 26.69 -10.83
N TYR A 89 -1.52 25.40 -10.79
CA TYR A 89 -2.87 24.88 -10.95
C TYR A 89 -3.19 23.98 -9.76
N LEU A 90 -4.46 23.99 -9.33
CA LEU A 90 -4.99 22.95 -8.46
C LEU A 90 -4.84 21.62 -9.20
N ASP A 91 -3.89 20.80 -8.74
CA ASP A 91 -3.66 19.46 -9.28
C ASP A 91 -4.96 18.67 -9.07
N GLN A 92 -5.71 18.36 -10.13
CA GLN A 92 -6.81 17.39 -10.06
C GLN A 92 -6.20 15.99 -10.01
N SER A 93 -5.44 15.75 -8.95
CA SER A 93 -4.50 14.65 -8.84
C SER A 93 -5.17 13.28 -8.71
N ASN A 94 -6.48 13.24 -8.52
CA ASN A 94 -7.30 12.03 -8.58
C ASN A 94 -7.24 11.36 -9.98
N LEU A 95 -6.78 12.07 -11.01
CA LEU A 95 -6.63 11.55 -12.37
C LEU A 95 -5.26 10.94 -12.67
N TYR A 96 -4.29 11.04 -11.76
CA TYR A 96 -3.00 10.39 -11.96
C TYR A 96 -3.08 8.88 -11.68
N PRO A 97 -2.32 8.08 -12.43
CA PRO A 97 -2.12 6.68 -12.11
C PRO A 97 -1.57 6.51 -10.69
N SER A 98 -2.09 5.54 -9.96
CA SER A 98 -1.67 5.22 -8.60
C SER A 98 -1.69 3.72 -8.33
N ILE A 99 -0.80 3.30 -7.43
CA ILE A 99 -0.82 2.00 -6.76
C ILE A 99 -1.10 2.23 -5.28
N GLN A 100 -2.14 1.57 -4.77
CA GLN A 100 -2.67 1.73 -3.42
C GLN A 100 -2.50 0.44 -2.63
N PHE A 101 -2.10 0.55 -1.38
CA PHE A 101 -1.89 -0.57 -0.47
C PHE A 101 -2.80 -0.37 0.75
N GLN A 102 -3.80 -1.24 0.90
CA GLN A 102 -4.77 -1.19 2.00
C GLN A 102 -4.60 -2.43 2.87
N GLY A 103 -4.21 -2.24 4.13
CA GLY A 103 -4.03 -3.30 5.10
C GLY A 103 -5.33 -3.75 5.76
N ASP A 104 -5.42 -5.05 6.00
CA ASP A 104 -6.42 -5.71 6.86
C ASP A 104 -5.66 -6.53 7.93
N GLU A 105 -5.62 -5.98 9.14
CA GLU A 105 -4.89 -6.54 10.27
C GLU A 105 -5.46 -7.87 10.78
N PHE A 106 -6.72 -8.18 10.47
CA PHE A 106 -7.37 -9.41 10.91
C PHE A 106 -7.05 -10.58 9.99
N SER A 107 -6.94 -10.34 8.68
CA SER A 107 -6.47 -11.36 7.73
C SER A 107 -4.95 -11.40 7.60
N GLY A 108 -4.24 -10.37 8.05
CA GLY A 108 -2.80 -10.26 7.91
C GLY A 108 -2.37 -9.94 6.47
N THR A 109 -3.27 -9.35 5.68
CA THR A 109 -3.05 -9.12 4.24
C THR A 109 -3.07 -7.65 3.87
N VAL A 110 -2.40 -7.33 2.77
CA VAL A 110 -2.40 -6.01 2.13
C VAL A 110 -2.98 -6.17 0.73
N LYS A 111 -4.05 -5.45 0.48
CA LYS A 111 -4.69 -5.33 -0.83
C LYS A 111 -3.99 -4.25 -1.65
N VAL A 112 -3.38 -4.66 -2.76
CA VAL A 112 -2.70 -3.82 -3.73
C VAL A 112 -3.65 -3.53 -4.89
N THR A 113 -3.89 -2.26 -5.18
CA THR A 113 -4.82 -1.82 -6.24
C THR A 113 -4.13 -0.82 -7.17
N ILE A 114 -4.08 -1.11 -8.47
CA ILE A 114 -3.59 -0.17 -9.50
C ILE A 114 -4.80 0.49 -10.17
N LYS A 115 -4.84 1.82 -10.19
CA LYS A 115 -5.97 2.58 -10.76
C LYS A 115 -5.56 3.95 -11.32
N GLN A 116 -6.41 4.52 -12.18
CA GLN A 116 -6.34 5.91 -12.66
C GLN A 116 -7.74 6.50 -12.70
N GLY A 117 -7.99 7.55 -11.92
CA GLY A 117 -9.37 8.04 -11.71
C GLY A 117 -10.25 6.92 -11.15
N ALA A 118 -11.41 6.72 -11.78
CA ALA A 118 -12.34 5.64 -11.42
C ALA A 118 -11.98 4.26 -12.03
N LYS A 119 -11.02 4.20 -12.97
CA LYS A 119 -10.67 2.96 -13.67
C LYS A 119 -9.68 2.16 -12.83
N ILE A 120 -10.06 0.94 -12.46
CA ILE A 120 -9.19 -0.04 -11.79
C ILE A 120 -8.57 -0.93 -12.87
N PHE A 121 -7.23 -1.02 -12.89
CA PHE A 121 -6.50 -1.90 -13.81
C PHE A 121 -6.24 -3.27 -13.18
N SER A 122 -5.92 -3.30 -11.88
CA SER A 122 -5.66 -4.54 -11.17
C SER A 122 -5.96 -4.42 -9.68
N THR A 123 -6.22 -5.57 -9.06
CA THR A 123 -6.40 -5.69 -7.62
C THR A 123 -5.93 -7.07 -7.19
N THR A 124 -4.95 -7.11 -6.30
CA THR A 124 -4.34 -8.36 -5.81
C THR A 124 -4.07 -8.22 -4.31
N SER A 125 -4.25 -9.30 -3.55
CA SER A 125 -3.94 -9.31 -2.11
C SER A 125 -2.72 -10.17 -1.83
N TYR A 126 -1.87 -9.70 -0.92
CA TYR A 126 -0.66 -10.39 -0.47
C TYR A 126 -0.65 -10.49 1.06
N PRO A 127 -0.13 -11.56 1.66
CA PRO A 127 0.28 -11.54 3.07
C PRO A 127 1.30 -10.41 3.30
N VAL A 128 1.15 -9.63 4.37
CA VAL A 128 2.04 -8.48 4.63
C VAL A 128 3.50 -8.89 4.73
N ALA A 129 3.78 -10.06 5.30
CA ALA A 129 5.13 -10.60 5.46
C ALA A 129 5.86 -10.82 4.11
N GLU A 130 5.14 -11.10 3.02
CA GLU A 130 5.75 -11.23 1.69
C GLU A 130 6.21 -9.88 1.13
N LEU A 131 5.58 -8.79 1.59
CA LEU A 131 5.92 -7.43 1.20
C LEU A 131 7.11 -6.87 2.01
N CYS A 132 7.56 -7.54 3.06
CA CYS A 132 8.73 -7.16 3.84
C CYS A 132 10.05 -7.56 3.16
N THR A 133 10.12 -7.41 1.82
CA THR A 133 11.31 -7.70 1.02
C THR A 133 11.51 -6.62 -0.05
N GLU A 134 12.75 -6.22 -0.27
CA GLU A 134 13.09 -5.17 -1.24
C GLU A 134 12.67 -5.58 -2.67
N GLY A 135 12.97 -6.82 -3.07
CA GLY A 135 12.65 -7.34 -4.40
C GLY A 135 11.16 -7.29 -4.71
N LYS A 136 10.29 -7.63 -3.74
CA LYS A 136 8.86 -7.67 -4.00
C LYS A 136 8.25 -6.29 -4.23
N ASN A 137 8.70 -5.29 -3.46
CA ASN A 137 8.23 -3.92 -3.64
C ASN A 137 8.68 -3.33 -4.97
N PHE A 138 9.91 -3.63 -5.39
CA PHE A 138 10.40 -3.27 -6.72
C PHE A 138 9.55 -3.90 -7.83
N GLU A 139 9.28 -5.21 -7.75
CA GLU A 139 8.41 -5.90 -8.72
C GLU A 139 7.03 -5.24 -8.83
N LEU A 140 6.41 -4.91 -7.70
CA LEU A 140 5.09 -4.30 -7.67
C LEU A 140 5.09 -2.90 -8.32
N LEU A 141 6.13 -2.10 -8.07
CA LEU A 141 6.27 -0.78 -8.68
C LEU A 141 6.58 -0.86 -10.18
N LEU A 142 7.40 -1.81 -10.62
CA LEU A 142 7.66 -2.03 -12.04
C LEU A 142 6.39 -2.53 -12.76
N GLY A 143 5.68 -3.49 -12.19
CA GLY A 143 4.40 -3.96 -12.74
C GLY A 143 3.34 -2.86 -12.79
N PHE A 144 3.34 -1.94 -11.83
CA PHE A 144 2.56 -0.71 -11.89
C PHE A 144 2.93 0.16 -13.11
N LEU A 145 4.21 0.49 -13.29
CA LEU A 145 4.66 1.30 -14.42
C LEU A 145 4.35 0.64 -15.76
N GLU A 146 4.61 -0.66 -15.89
CA GLU A 146 4.30 -1.45 -17.08
C GLU A 146 2.81 -1.37 -17.43
N THR A 147 1.94 -1.60 -16.44
CA THR A 147 0.48 -1.51 -16.63
C THR A 147 0.07 -0.14 -17.17
N ILE A 148 0.66 0.94 -16.66
CA ILE A 148 0.31 2.30 -17.03
C ILE A 148 0.90 2.73 -18.38
N TYR A 149 2.11 2.29 -18.73
CA TYR A 149 2.72 2.65 -19.99
C TYR A 149 2.25 1.81 -21.18
N THR A 150 1.64 0.66 -20.92
CA THR A 150 1.09 -0.23 -21.97
C THR A 150 -0.41 -0.05 -22.22
N THR A 151 -1.12 0.68 -21.35
CA THR A 151 -2.53 1.03 -21.55
C THR A 151 -2.69 2.35 -22.29
#